data_AF-A0A6A7N6F9-F1
#
_entry.id   AF-A0A6A7N6F9-F1
#
_cell.length_a   1.000
_cell.length_b   1.000
_cell.length_c   1.000
_cell.angle_alpha   90.00
_cell.angle_beta   90.00
_cell.angle_gamma   90.00
#
_symmetry.space_group_name_H-M   'P 1'
#
loop_
_entity.id
_entity.type
_entity.pdbx_description
1 polymer ?
#
loop_
_entity_poly.entity_id
_entity_poly.type
_entity_poly.pdbx_seq_one_letter_code
_entity_poly.pdbx_strand_id
1 'polypeptide(L)' 'MNKLSENERQQTLQVANNAEFASNPPSQIAPTLADRGQYLASESTVYRILKAEKQHHRGRAKKPSTMVITSHYAAEASRL' A
#
# COMPACT_ATOMS: atom_id res chain seq x y z
N MET A 1 -15.14 -3.79 -10.44
CA MET A 1 -14.64 -5.11 -10.03
C MET A 1 -13.13 -4.98 -9.84
N ASN A 2 -12.63 -4.82 -8.61
CA ASN A 2 -11.18 -4.74 -8.31
C ASN A 2 -10.95 -5.65 -7.11
N LYS A 3 -10.94 -6.96 -7.36
CA LYS A 3 -10.57 -7.95 -6.34
C LYS A 3 -9.05 -8.08 -6.41
N LEU A 4 -8.36 -7.38 -5.51
CA LEU A 4 -7.00 -7.77 -5.16
C LEU A 4 -7.04 -9.27 -4.80
N SER A 5 -6.13 -10.06 -5.34
CA SER A 5 -6.04 -11.47 -4.96
C SER A 5 -5.67 -11.57 -3.48
N GLU A 6 -6.13 -12.61 -2.78
CA GLU A 6 -5.80 -12.78 -1.36
C GLU A 6 -4.29 -12.80 -1.13
N ASN A 7 -3.51 -13.32 -2.11
CA ASN A 7 -2.07 -13.31 -2.06
C ASN A 7 -1.48 -11.88 -2.02
N GLU A 8 -1.90 -11.00 -2.92
CA GLU A 8 -1.47 -9.59 -2.97
C GLU A 8 -1.86 -8.84 -1.69
N ARG A 9 -3.04 -9.17 -1.13
CA ARG A 9 -3.51 -8.64 0.15
C ARG A 9 -2.59 -9.05 1.29
N GLN A 10 -2.24 -10.34 1.37
CA GLN A 10 -1.35 -10.86 2.40
C GLN A 10 0.06 -10.28 2.27
N GLN A 11 0.60 -10.17 1.05
CA GLN A 11 1.90 -9.54 0.82
C GLN A 11 1.90 -8.08 1.28
N THR A 12 0.85 -7.32 0.95
CA THR A 12 0.70 -5.93 1.40
C THR A 12 0.65 -5.85 2.93
N LEU A 13 -0.07 -6.76 3.59
CA LEU A 13 -0.13 -6.82 5.06
C LEU A 13 1.20 -7.20 5.70
N GLN A 14 1.94 -8.14 5.13
CA GLN A 14 3.26 -8.52 5.62
C GLN A 14 4.21 -7.33 5.57
N VAL A 15 4.23 -6.61 4.44
CA VAL A 15 5.08 -5.41 4.28
C VAL A 15 4.65 -4.31 5.26
N ALA A 16 3.36 -4.02 5.35
CA ALA A 16 2.84 -2.98 6.25
C ALA A 16 3.02 -3.30 7.75
N ASN A 17 3.15 -4.58 8.11
CA ASN A 17 3.42 -5.03 9.48
C ASN A 17 4.90 -5.30 9.77
N ASN A 18 5.78 -5.16 8.78
CA ASN A 18 7.21 -5.25 9.01
C ASN A 18 7.70 -4.10 9.91
N ALA A 19 8.77 -4.31 10.67
CA ALA A 19 9.28 -3.36 11.66
C ALA A 19 9.50 -1.95 11.10
N GLU A 20 9.87 -1.86 9.83
CA GLU A 20 10.09 -0.61 9.10
C GLU A 20 8.81 0.22 8.88
N PHE A 21 7.68 -0.45 8.67
CA PHE A 21 6.40 0.19 8.35
C PHE A 21 5.36 0.06 9.46
N ALA A 22 5.64 -0.72 10.51
CA ALA A 22 4.71 -1.02 11.60
C ALA A 22 4.11 0.25 12.22
N SER A 23 4.91 1.31 12.36
CA SER A 23 4.47 2.60 12.91
C SER A 23 4.00 3.61 11.86
N ASN A 24 4.17 3.31 10.57
CA ASN A 24 3.89 4.26 9.49
C ASN A 24 2.41 4.23 9.09
N PRO A 25 1.81 5.37 8.76
CA PRO A 25 0.45 5.42 8.25
C PRO A 25 0.38 4.97 6.78
N PRO A 26 -0.80 4.54 6.30
CA PRO A 26 -1.02 4.09 4.92
C PRO A 26 -0.52 5.09 3.85
N SER A 27 -0.67 6.39 4.13
CA SER A 27 -0.24 7.50 3.26
C SER A 27 1.27 7.66 3.12
N GLN A 28 2.06 6.94 3.92
CA GLN A 28 3.52 6.89 3.79
C GLN A 28 4.01 5.55 3.26
N ILE A 29 3.32 4.46 3.58
CA ILE A 29 3.72 3.11 3.18
C ILE A 29 3.74 2.99 1.65
N ALA A 30 2.64 3.35 0.97
CA ALA A 30 2.56 3.20 -0.49
C ALA A 30 3.58 4.08 -1.24
N PRO A 31 3.75 5.38 -0.92
CA PRO A 31 4.79 6.20 -1.53
C PRO A 31 6.21 5.66 -1.29
N THR A 32 6.51 5.22 -0.06
CA THR A 32 7.85 4.70 0.27
C THR A 32 8.18 3.42 -0.50
N LEU A 33 7.18 2.57 -0.74
CA LEU A 33 7.35 1.37 -1.55
C LEU A 33 7.55 1.73 -3.03
N ALA A 34 6.80 2.70 -3.54
CA ALA A 34 6.97 3.20 -4.91
C ALA A 34 8.37 3.81 -5.13
N ASP A 35 8.90 4.60 -4.20
CA ASP A 35 10.25 5.16 -4.25
C ASP A 35 11.34 4.08 -4.35
N ARG A 36 11.08 2.89 -3.78
CA ARG A 36 11.98 1.73 -3.83
C ARG A 36 11.79 0.88 -5.09
N GLY A 37 10.93 1.29 -6.00
CA GLY A 37 10.54 0.50 -7.17
C GLY A 37 9.68 -0.72 -6.84
N GLN A 38 9.12 -0.80 -5.63
CA GLN A 38 8.28 -1.90 -5.17
C GLN A 38 6.81 -1.47 -5.18
N TYR A 39 6.08 -1.72 -6.27
CA TYR A 39 4.66 -1.41 -6.32
C TYR A 39 3.81 -2.64 -5.97
N LEU A 40 3.28 -2.69 -4.74
CA LEU A 40 2.34 -3.74 -4.31
C LEU A 40 0.87 -3.35 -4.54
N ALA A 41 0.51 -2.10 -4.24
CA ALA A 41 -0.86 -1.62 -4.32
C ALA A 41 -0.92 -0.08 -4.27
N SER A 42 -2.05 0.49 -4.71
CA SER A 42 -2.33 1.93 -4.56
C SER A 42 -2.51 2.33 -3.10
N GLU A 43 -2.28 3.61 -2.76
CA GLU A 43 -2.49 4.14 -1.40
C GLU A 43 -3.89 3.83 -0.85
N SER A 44 -4.92 4.04 -1.67
CA SER A 44 -6.31 3.78 -1.29
C SER A 44 -6.58 2.28 -1.09
N THR A 45 -5.90 1.40 -1.82
CA THR A 45 -5.92 -0.05 -1.57
C THR A 45 -5.24 -0.38 -0.24
N VAL A 46 -4.04 0.13 0.02
CA VAL A 46 -3.31 -0.08 1.29
C VAL A 46 -4.15 0.39 2.48
N TYR A 47 -4.77 1.56 2.37
CA TYR A 47 -5.69 2.08 3.38
C TYR A 47 -6.87 1.15 3.63
N ARG A 48 -7.53 0.63 2.58
CA ARG A 48 -8.67 -0.29 2.73
C ARG A 48 -8.28 -1.59 3.41
N ILE A 49 -7.12 -2.15 3.09
CA ILE A 49 -6.60 -3.38 3.70
C ILE A 49 -6.32 -3.16 5.19
N LEU A 50 -5.58 -2.11 5.54
CA LEU A 50 -5.24 -1.79 6.93
C LEU A 50 -6.48 -1.39 7.75
N LYS A 51 -7.46 -0.72 7.13
CA LYS A 51 -8.74 -0.40 7.75
C LYS A 51 -9.54 -1.68 8.05
N ALA A 52 -9.56 -2.65 7.13
CA ALA A 52 -10.23 -3.93 7.33
C ALA A 52 -9.62 -4.72 8.50
N GLU A 53 -8.30 -4.68 8.65
CA GLU A 53 -7.58 -5.32 9.77
C GLU A 53 -7.60 -4.49 11.08
N LYS A 54 -8.34 -3.37 11.12
CA LYS A 54 -8.37 -2.42 12.26
C LYS A 54 -7.00 -1.84 12.64
N GLN A 55 -6.00 -1.93 11.77
CA GLN A 55 -4.66 -1.42 11.97
C GLN A 55 -4.46 -0.02 11.37
N HIS A 56 -5.50 0.82 11.40
CA HIS A 56 -5.42 2.21 10.93
C HIS A 56 -4.97 3.18 12.03
N HIS A 57 -5.01 2.75 13.30
CA HIS A 57 -4.45 3.47 14.45
C HIS A 57 -2.94 3.29 14.48
N ARG A 58 -2.23 4.00 13.59
CA ARG A 58 -0.76 4.01 13.50
C ARG A 58 -0.25 5.44 13.72
N GLY A 59 1.06 5.59 13.92
CA GLY A 59 1.70 6.86 14.27
C GLY A 59 1.32 8.02 13.34
N ARG A 60 1.51 9.25 13.82
CA ARG A 60 1.12 10.46 13.08
C ARG A 60 1.94 10.59 11.79
N ALA A 61 1.25 10.75 10.67
CA ALA A 61 1.87 10.99 9.37
C ALA A 61 2.69 12.29 9.37
N LYS A 62 3.95 12.23 8.93
CA LYS A 62 4.64 13.41 8.39
C LYS A 62 3.95 13.81 7.09
N LYS A 63 3.97 15.11 6.76
CA LYS A 63 3.37 15.66 5.53
C LYS A 63 3.82 14.82 4.32
N PRO A 64 2.89 14.36 3.47
CA PRO A 64 3.25 13.61 2.27
C PRO A 64 4.15 14.48 1.38
N SER A 65 5.23 13.88 0.88
CA SER A 65 6.01 14.48 -0.20
C SER A 65 5.14 14.50 -1.45
N THR A 66 5.13 15.60 -2.19
CA THR A 66 4.40 15.75 -3.45
C THR A 66 5.03 14.87 -4.52
N MET A 67 4.87 13.56 -4.41
CA MET A 67 5.15 12.66 -5.53
C MET A 67 4.04 12.84 -6.54
N VAL A 68 4.42 13.09 -7.78
CA VAL A 68 3.50 13.13 -8.90
C VAL A 68 2.99 11.70 -9.07
N ILE A 69 1.81 11.41 -8.52
CA ILE A 69 1.16 10.12 -8.70
C ILE A 69 0.72 10.10 -10.16
N THR A 70 1.55 9.57 -11.05
CA THR A 70 1.08 9.14 -12.35
C THR A 70 0.14 7.97 -12.09
N SER A 71 -1.15 8.29 -12.03
CA SER A 71 -2.21 7.30 -12.08
C SER A 71 -1.91 6.36 -13.24
N HIS A 72 -1.70 5.07 -12.96
CA HIS A 72 -2.16 3.91 -13.73
C HIS A 72 -1.52 2.64 -13.14
N TYR A 73 -2.24 1.93 -12.26
CA TYR A 73 -2.02 0.51 -12.06
C TYR A 73 -3.36 -0.20 -11.98
N ALA A 74 -3.94 -0.48 -13.15
CA ALA A 74 -4.69 -1.70 -13.32
C ALA A 74 -3.65 -2.81 -13.37
N ALA A 75 -3.68 -3.72 -12.40
CA ALA A 75 -2.91 -4.96 -12.49
C ALA A 75 -3.41 -5.71 -13.72
N GLU A 76 -2.70 -5.57 -14.83
CA GLU A 76 -2.79 -6.52 -15.93
C GLU A 76 -1.82 -7.65 -15.58
N ALA A 77 -2.38 -8.82 -15.32
CA ALA A 77 -1.60 -10.04 -15.24
C ALA A 77 -2.48 -11.22 -15.71
N SER A 78 -2.47 -11.50 -17.02
CA SER A 78 -1.81 -12.72 -17.56
C SER A 78 -2.38 -13.14 -18.93
N ARG A 79 -1.70 -12.70 -20.00
CA ARG A 79 -1.03 -13.52 -21.04
C ARG A 79 -1.62 -14.91 -21.38
N LEU A 80 -2.30 -15.03 -22.52
CA LEU A 80 -1.93 -15.81 -23.73
C LEU A 80 -3.02 -15.68 -24.81
#